data_AF-A0A8C5TNI2-F1
#
_entry.id   AF-A0A8C5TNI2-F1
#
_cell.length_a   1.000
_cell.length_b   1.000
_cell.length_c   1.000
_cell.angle_alpha   90.00
_cell.angle_beta   90.00
_cell.angle_gamma   90.00
#
_symmetry.space_group_name_H-M   'P 1'
#
loop_
_entity.id
_entity.type
_entity.pdbx_description
1 polymer ?
#
loop_
_entity_poly.entity_id
_entity_poly.type
_entity_poly.pdbx_seq_one_letter_code
_entity_poly.pdbx_strand_id
1 'polypeptide(L)'
;NFCEFCLSNLSLSHLATSLPLPSERDHLRPRIDLIVFMIDIKSKYSLKNVETSLAYVDASFFLGKVCFLATGGTGRLPLLMLC
;
A
#
# COMPACT_ATOMS: atom_id res chain seq x y z
N ASN A 1 10.51 -15.46 -1.75
CA ASN A 1 10.71 -14.00 -1.63
C ASN A 1 9.74 -13.46 -0.61
N PHE A 2 10.06 -13.69 0.66
CA PHE A 2 9.34 -13.13 1.81
C PHE A 2 10.04 -11.81 2.12
N CYS A 3 9.41 -10.68 1.82
CA CYS A 3 10.05 -9.39 2.03
C CYS A 3 9.88 -8.96 3.50
N GLU A 4 10.58 -9.65 4.40
CA GLU A 4 10.74 -9.22 5.80
C GLU A 4 11.34 -7.79 5.85
N PHE A 5 12.14 -7.46 4.83
CA PHE A 5 12.83 -6.17 4.66
C PHE A 5 11.89 -4.96 4.49
N CYS A 6 10.69 -5.14 3.90
CA CYS A 6 9.72 -4.05 3.74
C CYS A 6 9.04 -3.68 5.07
N LEU A 7 8.85 -4.63 6.00
CA LEU A 7 8.30 -4.33 7.33
C LEU A 7 9.29 -3.56 8.19
N SER A 8 10.58 -3.87 8.11
CA SER A 8 11.63 -3.20 8.89
C SER A 8 11.87 -1.75 8.45
N ASN A 9 11.63 -1.43 7.17
CA ASN A 9 11.78 -0.07 6.61
C ASN A 9 10.47 0.74 6.61
N LEU A 10 9.35 0.17 7.05
CA LEU A 10 8.05 0.86 7.19
C LEU A 10 8.04 1.89 8.33
N SER A 11 9.19 2.22 8.91
CA SER A 11 9.35 3.17 10.01
C SER A 11 9.11 4.64 9.62
N LEU A 12 8.80 4.93 8.35
CA LEU A 12 8.60 6.30 7.82
C LEU A 12 7.30 6.46 7.00
N SER A 13 6.19 5.83 7.41
CA SER A 13 5.03 5.67 6.53
C SER A 13 3.87 6.59 6.90
N HIS A 14 3.60 7.58 6.04
CA HIS A 14 2.30 8.26 6.01
C HIS A 14 1.22 7.25 5.59
N LEU A 15 0.36 6.83 6.52
CA LEU A 15 -0.75 5.92 6.22
C LEU A 15 -1.92 6.71 5.63
N ALA A 16 -2.47 6.22 4.51
CA ALA A 16 -3.68 6.74 3.90
C ALA A 16 -4.72 5.63 3.75
N THR A 17 -6.00 5.96 3.91
CA THR A 17 -7.10 4.99 3.83
C THR A 17 -7.59 4.76 2.40
N SER A 18 -7.36 5.69 1.47
CA SER A 18 -7.77 5.57 0.06
C SER A 18 -7.03 6.59 -0.80
N LEU A 19 -7.01 6.34 -2.12
CA LEU A 19 -6.57 7.30 -3.14
C LEU A 19 -7.78 7.90 -3.89
N PRO A 20 -7.65 9.13 -4.43
CA PRO A 20 -6.47 10.00 -4.39
C PRO A 20 -6.24 10.65 -3.01
N LEU A 21 -4.97 10.96 -2.68
CA LEU A 21 -4.64 11.67 -1.43
C LEU A 21 -5.23 13.09 -1.45
N PRO A 22 -5.67 13.62 -0.30
CA PRO A 22 -6.14 15.01 -0.21
C PRO A 22 -5.02 15.98 -0.61
N SER A 23 -5.38 17.04 -1.34
CA SER A 23 -4.46 18.05 -1.90
C SER A 23 -4.02 19.13 -0.90
N GLU A 24 -4.30 18.97 0.39
CA GLU A 24 -3.90 19.94 1.41
C GLU A 24 -2.38 19.94 1.56
N ARG A 25 -1.76 21.05 1.13
CA ARG A 25 -0.31 21.33 1.18
C ARG A 25 0.53 20.61 0.12
N ASP A 26 0.15 20.72 -1.15
CA ASP A 26 0.95 20.24 -2.30
C ASP A 26 2.43 20.69 -2.26
N HIS A 27 2.72 21.89 -1.74
CA HIS A 27 4.10 22.41 -1.61
C HIS A 27 4.97 21.64 -0.59
N LEU A 28 4.36 20.89 0.32
CA LEU A 28 5.04 20.08 1.33
C LEU A 28 4.85 18.58 1.07
N ARG A 29 4.23 18.21 -0.05
CA ARG A 29 3.92 16.81 -0.34
C ARG A 29 5.22 16.03 -0.54
N PRO A 30 5.56 15.08 0.33
CA PRO A 30 6.77 14.29 0.17
C PRO A 30 6.70 13.48 -1.13
N ARG A 31 7.86 13.27 -1.77
CA ARG A 31 7.95 12.37 -2.91
C ARG A 31 7.62 10.95 -2.43
N ILE A 32 6.73 10.28 -3.16
CA ILE A 32 6.34 8.91 -2.87
C ILE A 32 7.25 8.01 -3.69
N ASP A 33 8.14 7.30 -3.01
CA ASP A 33 9.09 6.38 -3.68
C ASP A 33 8.57 4.93 -3.73
N LEU A 34 7.59 4.60 -2.88
CA LEU A 34 6.96 3.28 -2.78
C LEU A 34 5.51 3.42 -2.31
N ILE A 35 4.60 2.64 -2.91
CA ILE A 35 3.20 2.51 -2.50
C ILE A 35 2.98 1.07 -2.04
N VAL A 36 2.44 0.88 -0.84
CA VAL A 36 2.08 -0.44 -0.33
C VAL A 36 0.58 -0.52 -0.10
N PHE A 37 -0.12 -1.36 -0.86
CA PHE A 37 -1.54 -1.61 -0.68
C PHE A 37 -1.75 -2.72 0.34
N MET A 38 -2.29 -2.36 1.51
CA MET A 38 -2.66 -3.34 2.53
C MET A 38 -4.06 -3.87 2.27
N ILE A 39 -4.17 -5.17 2.03
CA ILE A 39 -5.40 -5.88 1.69
C ILE A 39 -5.76 -6.81 2.85
N ASP A 40 -6.88 -6.57 3.51
CA ASP A 40 -7.48 -7.55 4.41
C ASP A 40 -8.34 -8.52 3.61
N ILE A 41 -7.91 -9.78 3.49
CA ILE A 41 -8.60 -10.82 2.70
C ILE A 41 -9.96 -11.21 3.30
N LYS A 42 -10.24 -10.87 4.56
CA LYS A 42 -11.54 -11.09 5.19
C LYS A 42 -12.53 -9.97 4.84
N SER A 43 -12.04 -8.82 4.40
CA SER A 43 -12.84 -7.65 4.11
C SER A 43 -12.96 -7.42 2.59
N LYS A 44 -14.15 -7.72 2.03
CA LYS A 44 -14.46 -7.40 0.63
C LYS A 44 -14.32 -5.89 0.32
N TYR A 45 -14.52 -5.03 1.32
CA TYR A 45 -14.34 -3.59 1.18
C TYR A 45 -12.87 -3.21 0.99
N SER A 46 -11.95 -3.89 1.67
CA SER A 46 -10.51 -3.65 1.53
C SER A 46 -10.05 -3.92 0.10
N LEU A 47 -10.49 -5.04 -0.49
CA LEU A 47 -10.17 -5.38 -1.87
C LEU A 47 -10.72 -4.33 -2.85
N LYS A 48 -12.00 -3.97 -2.73
CA LYS A 48 -12.64 -2.98 -3.63
C LYS A 48 -11.98 -1.60 -3.52
N ASN A 49 -11.55 -1.21 -2.32
CA ASN A 49 -10.85 0.05 -2.11
C ASN A 49 -9.48 0.06 -2.78
N VAL A 50 -8.74 -1.05 -2.75
CA VAL A 50 -7.48 -1.20 -3.47
C VAL A 50 -7.70 -1.16 -4.98
N GLU A 51 -8.68 -1.90 -5.52
CA GLU A 51 -9.04 -1.86 -6.94
C GLU A 51 -9.35 -0.44 -7.42
N THR A 52 -10.15 0.30 -6.65
CA THR A 52 -10.50 1.69 -6.98
C THR A 52 -9.29 2.63 -6.85
N SER A 53 -8.42 2.39 -5.87
CA SER A 53 -7.23 3.20 -5.63
C SER A 53 -6.16 3.01 -6.72
N LEU A 54 -6.06 1.81 -7.30
CA LEU A 54 -5.11 1.50 -8.38
C LEU A 54 -5.34 2.36 -9.63
N ALA A 55 -6.59 2.78 -9.89
CA ALA A 55 -6.92 3.66 -11.01
C ALA A 55 -6.27 5.04 -10.92
N TYR A 56 -5.81 5.45 -9.73
CA TYR A 56 -5.16 6.74 -9.49
C TYR A 56 -3.63 6.64 -9.40
N VAL A 57 -3.06 5.44 -9.52
CA VAL A 57 -1.61 5.23 -9.47
C VAL A 57 -1.03 5.33 -10.87
N ASP A 58 0.01 6.15 -11.02
CA ASP A 58 0.71 6.26 -12.30
C ASP A 58 1.38 4.93 -12.69
N ALA A 59 1.29 4.58 -13.98
CA ALA A 59 1.80 3.32 -14.51
C ALA A 59 3.30 3.08 -14.18
N SER A 60 4.09 4.15 -14.07
CA SER A 60 5.52 4.07 -13.76
C SER A 60 5.80 3.51 -12.37
N PHE A 61 4.84 3.58 -11.44
CA PHE A 61 5.00 2.99 -10.11
C PHE A 61 4.94 1.46 -10.14
N PHE A 62 4.26 0.85 -11.11
CA PHE A 62 4.19 -0.61 -11.21
C PHE A 62 5.53 -1.26 -11.63
N LEU A 63 6.53 -0.46 -12.01
CA LEU A 63 7.89 -0.91 -12.29
C LEU A 63 8.72 -1.06 -10.99
N GLY A 64 8.17 -1.76 -9.99
CA GLY A 64 8.85 -2.07 -8.73
C GLY A 64 8.65 -1.07 -7.57
N LYS A 65 7.74 -0.10 -7.71
CA LYS A 65 7.37 0.86 -6.65
C LYS A 65 5.95 0.65 -6.09
N VAL A 66 5.28 -0.44 -6.46
CA VAL A 66 4.02 -0.87 -5.85
C VAL A 66 4.22 -2.24 -5.26
N CYS A 67 3.83 -2.42 -4.00
CA CYS A 67 3.72 -3.72 -3.37
C CYS A 67 2.32 -3.94 -2.81
N PHE A 68 1.88 -5.20 -2.76
CA PHE A 68 0.61 -5.61 -2.15
C PHE A 68 0.91 -6.43 -0.90
N LEU A 69 0.25 -6.08 0.20
CA LEU A 69 0.39 -6.74 1.49
C LEU A 69 -0.95 -7.34 1.89
N ALA A 70 -1.10 -8.66 1.77
CA ALA A 70 -2.32 -9.36 2.17
C ALA A 70 -2.25 -9.80 3.64
N THR A 71 -3.25 -9.42 4.43
CA THR A 71 -3.45 -9.81 5.84
C THR A 71 -4.73 -10.64 5.95
N GLY A 72 -4.79 -11.59 6.89
CA GLY A 72 -5.94 -12.50 6.92
C GLY A 72 -5.90 -13.71 7.84
N GLY A 73 -4.78 -13.95 8.54
CA GLY A 73 -4.70 -14.95 9.59
C GLY A 73 -5.19 -14.39 10.92
N THR A 74 -5.56 -15.25 11.85
CA THR A 74 -5.86 -14.94 13.27
C THR A 74 -4.67 -14.39 14.07
N GLY A 75 -3.62 -13.92 13.39
CA GLY A 75 -2.41 -13.34 13.96
C GLY A 75 -1.97 -12.09 13.21
N ARG A 76 -1.16 -11.25 13.88
CA ARG A 76 -0.68 -9.94 13.40
C ARG A 76 0.31 -10.01 12.22
N LEU A 77 0.50 -11.18 11.62
CA LEU A 77 1.50 -11.41 10.58
C LEU A 77 0.84 -11.36 9.20
N PRO A 78 1.42 -10.63 8.25
CA PRO A 78 0.95 -10.65 6.87
C PRO A 78 1.15 -12.05 6.27
N LEU A 79 0.16 -12.48 5.49
CA LEU A 79 0.13 -13.80 4.85
C LEU A 79 0.94 -13.82 3.56
N LEU A 80 0.96 -12.72 2.82
CA LEU A 80 1.63 -12.61 1.54
C LEU A 80 2.04 -11.17 1.28
N MET A 81 3.27 -10.95 0.83
CA MET A 81 3.70 -9.68 0.25
C MET A 81 4.16 -9.92 -1.19
N LEU A 82 3.58 -9.17 -2.13
CA LEU A 82 3.89 -9.20 -3.55
C LEU A 82 4.51 -7.86 -3.95
N CYS A 83 5.78 -7.90 -4.31
CA CYS A 83 6.51 -6.91 -5.11
C CYS A 83 7.05 -7.70 -6.32
#